data_AF-A0A3D2CCE0-F1
#
_entry.id   AF-A0A3D2CCE0-F1
#
_cell.length_a   1.000
_cell.length_b   1.000
_cell.length_c   1.000
_cell.angle_alpha   90.00
_cell.angle_beta   90.00
_cell.angle_gamma   90.00
#
_symmetry.space_group_name_H-M   'P 1'
#
loop_
_entity.id
_entity.type
_entity.pdbx_description
1 polymer ?
#
loop_
_entity_poly.entity_id
_entity_poly.type
_entity_poly.pdbx_seq_one_letter_code
_entity_poly.pdbx_strand_id
1 'polypeptide(L)'
;MSVSSVPTTATVLPHFSTDTAAYSAPRPHGPVLVLNNKRAFRNPKPYLEKVGGAATLCCEGVPAAVPAGVQAIGRLPGMDRVRAFEWSWKGPLDGDEHLLISLLQAPAFSELDTLSLDGAPTRDGGVQRRSGRFLADLAEAERLPKHHLHIEALAVDMLAIRILRAWEGLGALLSWRLRQTEGGRRWGRFLGTLPVSNQLGFLEISHSDLGDAGLAALLESSLPNLERLVLQDVGITDVGAGQLLSWEGLARLQWLDVSGNALSDDTVAALRDHLGEGLRVA
;
A
#
# COMPACT_ATOMS: atom_id res chain seq x y z
N MET A 1 -46.06 -0.36 -12.18
CA MET A 1 -44.76 0.01 -12.75
C MET A 1 -44.20 1.10 -11.86
N SER A 2 -43.35 0.72 -10.91
CA SER A 2 -42.80 1.65 -9.91
C SER A 2 -41.31 1.72 -10.15
N VAL A 3 -40.86 2.86 -10.67
CA VAL A 3 -39.45 3.17 -10.88
C VAL A 3 -38.85 3.40 -9.50
N SER A 4 -38.07 2.42 -9.03
CA SER A 4 -37.26 2.56 -7.82
C SER A 4 -36.06 3.45 -8.15
N SER A 5 -36.08 4.68 -7.65
CA SER A 5 -34.96 5.60 -7.69
C SER A 5 -33.78 5.01 -6.91
N VAL A 6 -32.66 4.77 -7.59
CA VAL A 6 -31.37 4.49 -6.96
C VAL A 6 -30.92 5.76 -6.23
N PRO A 7 -30.51 5.71 -4.96
CA PRO A 7 -29.88 6.86 -4.33
C PRO A 7 -28.48 7.02 -4.92
N THR A 8 -28.34 8.00 -5.81
CA THR A 8 -27.04 8.51 -6.27
C THR A 8 -26.46 9.39 -5.18
N THR A 9 -25.79 8.78 -4.20
CA THR A 9 -24.78 9.47 -3.42
C THR A 9 -23.45 8.86 -3.82
N ALA A 10 -22.73 9.54 -4.71
CA ALA A 10 -21.30 9.35 -4.87
C ALA A 10 -20.69 9.63 -3.49
N THR A 11 -20.42 8.57 -2.74
CA THR A 11 -19.71 8.65 -1.47
C THR A 11 -18.29 9.08 -1.83
N VAL A 12 -18.02 10.38 -1.74
CA VAL A 12 -16.65 10.92 -1.81
C VAL A 12 -15.83 10.10 -0.83
N LEU A 13 -14.90 9.29 -1.32
CA LEU A 13 -13.96 8.57 -0.46
C LEU A 13 -13.22 9.66 0.38
N PRO A 14 -13.40 9.74 1.71
CA PRO A 14 -12.97 10.89 2.53
C PRO A 14 -11.44 11.07 2.68
N HIS A 15 -10.66 10.41 1.83
CA HIS A 15 -9.27 10.01 2.09
C HIS A 15 -8.31 10.43 0.98
N PHE A 16 -8.78 11.30 0.08
CA PHE A 16 -8.02 11.77 -1.07
C PHE A 16 -7.91 13.28 -1.04
N SER A 17 -6.67 13.77 -1.06
CA SER A 17 -6.40 15.16 -1.45
C SER A 17 -6.71 15.31 -2.93
N THR A 18 -7.48 16.34 -3.29
CA THR A 18 -7.77 16.71 -4.69
C THR A 18 -6.51 17.13 -5.45
N ASP A 19 -5.48 17.60 -4.74
CA ASP A 19 -4.38 18.35 -5.35
C ASP A 19 -3.11 17.52 -5.59
N THR A 20 -2.93 16.39 -4.89
CA THR A 20 -1.62 15.72 -4.83
C THR A 20 -1.62 14.26 -5.27
N ALA A 21 -2.76 13.67 -5.65
CA ALA A 21 -2.92 12.21 -5.82
C ALA A 21 -2.55 11.38 -4.57
N ALA A 22 -2.15 12.01 -3.47
CA ALA A 22 -1.71 11.33 -2.28
C ALA A 22 -2.94 10.77 -1.56
N TYR A 23 -3.11 9.46 -1.67
CA TYR A 23 -4.00 8.74 -0.77
C TYR A 23 -3.42 8.82 0.64
N SER A 24 -4.12 9.52 1.52
CA SER A 24 -3.89 9.40 2.95
C SER A 24 -4.97 8.48 3.46
N ALA A 25 -4.60 7.24 3.82
CA ALA A 25 -5.53 6.36 4.51
C ALA A 25 -6.18 7.15 5.67
N PRO A 26 -7.49 6.99 5.92
CA PRO A 26 -8.11 7.63 7.06
C PRO A 26 -7.25 7.39 8.28
N ARG A 27 -6.94 8.44 9.05
CA ARG A 27 -6.46 8.20 10.41
C ARG A 27 -7.59 7.41 11.08
N PRO A 28 -7.37 6.13 11.42
CA PRO A 28 -8.44 5.35 12.00
C PRO A 28 -8.88 6.00 13.30
N HIS A 29 -10.14 5.79 13.69
CA HIS A 29 -10.57 6.11 15.03
C HIS A 29 -9.83 5.20 16.01
N GLY A 30 -8.74 5.69 16.59
CA GLY A 30 -7.87 4.92 17.49
C GLY A 30 -6.40 5.33 17.39
N PRO A 31 -5.52 4.71 18.19
CA PRO A 31 -4.10 5.02 18.21
C PRO A 31 -3.42 4.65 16.88
N VAL A 32 -2.64 5.60 16.37
CA VAL A 32 -1.76 5.45 15.21
C VAL A 32 -0.33 5.37 15.71
N LEU A 33 0.39 4.31 15.30
CA LEU A 33 1.79 4.13 15.63
C LEU A 33 2.64 4.37 14.37
N VAL A 34 3.42 5.46 14.38
CA VAL A 34 4.38 5.76 13.32
C VAL A 34 5.79 5.53 13.85
N LEU A 35 6.47 4.53 13.29
CA LEU A 35 7.87 4.25 13.61
C LEU A 35 8.78 4.81 12.50
N ASN A 36 9.45 5.90 12.84
CA ASN A 36 10.45 6.55 12.00
C ASN A 36 11.85 6.07 12.38
N ASN A 37 12.35 5.05 11.69
CA ASN A 37 13.55 4.34 12.14
C ASN A 37 14.85 5.04 11.66
N LYS A 38 15.54 5.76 12.55
CA LYS A 38 16.92 6.25 12.29
C LYS A 38 18.03 5.27 12.69
N ARG A 39 17.79 4.24 13.53
CA ARG A 39 18.81 3.33 14.14
C ARG A 39 18.24 2.39 15.25
N ALA A 40 16.97 1.99 15.18
CA ALA A 40 16.16 1.59 16.35
C ALA A 40 16.47 0.24 17.01
N PHE A 41 17.35 -0.60 16.44
CA PHE A 41 17.51 -1.98 16.94
C PHE A 41 18.85 -2.33 17.55
N ARG A 42 19.82 -1.40 17.58
CA ARG A 42 20.97 -1.58 18.48
C ARG A 42 20.51 -1.22 19.88
N ASN A 43 20.58 -2.20 20.81
CA ASN A 43 20.32 -2.09 22.25
C ASN A 43 20.18 -0.63 22.72
N PRO A 44 18.97 -0.14 23.05
CA PRO A 44 18.74 1.30 23.26
C PRO A 44 19.38 1.83 24.56
N LYS A 45 19.86 0.93 25.44
CA LYS A 45 20.42 1.26 26.77
C LYS A 45 21.51 2.34 26.74
N PRO A 46 22.52 2.31 25.84
CA PRO A 46 23.58 3.32 25.80
C PRO A 46 23.15 4.68 25.21
N TYR A 47 22.03 4.74 24.50
CA TYR A 47 21.48 5.99 23.94
C TYR A 47 20.53 6.67 24.93
N LEU A 48 19.74 5.90 25.68
CA LEU A 48 18.85 6.40 26.73
C LEU A 48 19.63 7.00 27.91
N GLU A 49 20.82 6.48 28.23
CA GLU A 49 21.71 7.05 29.26
C GLU A 49 22.38 8.37 28.82
N LYS A 50 22.46 8.65 27.51
CA LYS A 50 23.19 9.80 26.95
C LYS A 50 22.33 11.01 26.61
N VAL A 51 21.04 10.83 26.39
CA VAL A 51 20.20 11.85 25.77
C VAL A 51 18.95 12.11 26.62
N GLY A 52 19.09 12.99 27.61
CA GLY A 52 17.96 13.62 28.30
C GLY A 52 17.19 14.63 27.44
N GLY A 53 16.86 14.30 26.18
CA GLY A 53 16.17 15.21 25.28
C GLY A 53 15.89 14.66 23.87
N ALA A 54 14.60 14.44 23.59
CA ALA A 54 13.99 14.24 22.26
C ALA A 54 14.41 13.00 21.46
N ALA A 55 13.75 11.87 21.73
CA ALA A 55 13.52 10.81 20.74
C ALA A 55 12.06 10.87 20.31
N THR A 56 11.80 11.29 19.07
CA THR A 56 10.43 11.36 18.54
C THR A 56 9.92 9.95 18.20
N LEU A 57 9.30 9.28 19.17
CA LEU A 57 8.20 8.35 18.92
C LEU A 57 6.96 9.22 18.65
N CYS A 58 6.44 9.26 17.43
CA CYS A 58 5.13 9.87 17.19
C CYS A 58 4.07 8.85 17.57
N CYS A 59 3.61 8.92 18.81
CA CYS A 59 2.47 8.15 19.30
C CYS A 59 1.61 9.03 20.19
N GLU A 60 0.37 9.32 19.77
CA GLU A 60 -0.68 9.67 20.72
C GLU A 60 -1.03 8.38 21.50
N GLY A 61 -0.99 8.42 22.83
CA GLY A 61 -1.42 7.30 23.69
C GLY A 61 -0.33 6.36 24.24
N VAL A 62 0.96 6.63 24.04
CA VAL A 62 2.03 5.81 24.66
C VAL A 62 2.33 6.28 26.09
N PRO A 63 2.32 5.39 27.11
CA PRO A 63 2.68 5.72 28.49
C PRO A 63 4.08 6.34 28.62
N ALA A 64 4.25 7.27 29.56
CA ALA A 64 5.52 7.98 29.78
C ALA A 64 6.71 7.08 30.18
N ALA A 65 6.47 5.82 30.59
CA ALA A 65 7.49 4.84 30.92
C ALA A 65 7.48 3.69 29.91
N VAL A 66 8.32 3.77 28.88
CA VAL A 66 8.50 2.72 27.87
C VAL A 66 9.66 1.81 28.31
N PRO A 67 9.47 0.48 28.46
CA PRO A 67 10.54 -0.47 28.68
C PRO A 67 11.55 -0.46 27.53
N ALA A 68 12.80 -0.81 27.82
CA ALA A 68 13.85 -0.81 26.81
C ALA A 68 13.56 -1.83 25.69
N GLY A 69 13.17 -1.34 24.50
CA GLY A 69 13.11 -2.12 23.26
C GLY A 69 11.79 -2.01 22.50
N VAL A 70 11.87 -2.09 21.17
CA VAL A 70 10.71 -1.99 20.26
C VAL A 70 9.68 -3.10 20.52
N GLN A 71 10.11 -4.32 20.85
CA GLN A 71 9.21 -5.44 21.18
C GLN A 71 8.33 -5.19 22.42
N ALA A 72 8.76 -4.29 23.33
CA ALA A 72 7.99 -3.97 24.51
C ALA A 72 6.81 -3.04 24.21
N ILE A 73 6.89 -2.24 23.13
CA ILE A 73 5.88 -1.24 22.78
C ILE A 73 4.51 -1.89 22.62
N GLY A 74 4.37 -2.90 21.75
CA GLY A 74 3.07 -3.55 21.51
C GLY A 74 2.55 -4.44 22.66
N ARG A 75 3.33 -4.58 23.75
CA ARG A 75 3.01 -5.41 24.92
C ARG A 75 2.84 -4.58 26.19
N LEU A 76 2.76 -3.26 26.08
CA LEU A 76 2.58 -2.39 27.24
C LEU A 76 1.23 -2.67 27.91
N PRO A 77 1.20 -2.82 29.24
CA PRO A 77 -0.06 -2.93 29.98
C PRO A 77 -0.93 -1.70 29.71
N GLY A 78 -2.18 -1.93 29.30
CA GLY A 78 -3.13 -0.86 28.99
C GLY A 78 -2.94 -0.19 27.63
N MET A 79 -2.09 -0.72 26.75
CA MET A 79 -2.01 -0.21 25.38
C MET A 79 -3.28 -0.57 24.61
N ASP A 80 -3.94 0.45 24.09
CA ASP A 80 -5.07 0.30 23.18
C ASP A 80 -4.67 -0.40 21.88
N ARG A 81 -5.65 -1.02 21.21
CA ARG A 81 -5.43 -1.67 19.91
C ARG A 81 -5.06 -0.63 18.86
N VAL A 82 -3.92 -0.85 18.21
CA VAL A 82 -3.43 -0.04 17.09
C VAL A 82 -4.24 -0.39 15.85
N ARG A 83 -4.79 0.63 15.20
CA ARG A 83 -5.60 0.48 13.99
C ARG A 83 -4.81 0.81 12.72
N ALA A 84 -3.78 1.65 12.81
CA ALA A 84 -2.87 1.92 11.71
C ALA A 84 -1.42 1.81 12.17
N PHE A 85 -0.64 1.05 11.40
CA PHE A 85 0.77 0.90 11.61
C PHE A 85 1.54 1.35 10.38
N GLU A 86 2.41 2.35 10.58
CA GLU A 86 3.26 2.89 9.54
C GLU A 86 4.71 2.73 9.93
N TRP A 87 5.47 2.07 9.05
CA TRP A 87 6.90 1.91 9.22
C TRP A 87 7.65 2.55 8.07
N SER A 88 8.44 3.56 8.41
CA SER A 88 9.35 4.24 7.49
C SER A 88 10.81 4.04 7.88
N TRP A 89 11.65 3.76 6.88
CA TRP A 89 13.08 3.53 7.05
C TRP A 89 13.86 4.80 6.75
N LYS A 90 14.74 5.21 7.67
CA LYS A 90 15.66 6.34 7.45
C LYS A 90 17.12 5.88 7.27
N GLY A 91 17.35 4.57 7.12
CA GLY A 91 18.67 3.97 6.92
C GLY A 91 18.59 2.47 6.55
N PRO A 92 19.73 1.84 6.19
CA PRO A 92 19.71 0.51 5.60
C PRO A 92 19.20 -0.63 6.49
N LEU A 93 18.58 -1.64 5.86
CA LEU A 93 17.99 -2.80 6.53
C LEU A 93 19.02 -3.91 6.83
N ASP A 94 19.82 -3.75 7.89
CA ASP A 94 20.71 -4.83 8.35
C ASP A 94 19.95 -5.80 9.28
N GLY A 95 19.08 -6.62 8.70
CA GLY A 95 18.41 -7.70 9.42
C GLY A 95 17.18 -7.29 10.24
N ASP A 96 16.56 -6.13 10.06
CA ASP A 96 15.44 -5.71 10.94
C ASP A 96 14.06 -6.33 10.59
N GLU A 97 13.91 -7.13 9.52
CA GLU A 97 12.60 -7.72 9.15
C GLU A 97 12.03 -8.66 10.22
N HIS A 98 12.88 -9.46 10.87
CA HIS A 98 12.45 -10.33 11.96
C HIS A 98 11.95 -9.52 13.17
N LEU A 99 12.43 -8.29 13.34
CA LEU A 99 12.00 -7.38 14.41
C LEU A 99 10.64 -6.76 14.09
N LEU A 100 10.38 -6.46 12.81
CA LEU A 100 9.06 -6.07 12.33
C LEU A 100 8.03 -7.17 12.61
N ILE A 101 8.31 -8.40 12.21
CA ILE A 101 7.40 -9.53 12.45
C ILE A 101 7.21 -9.74 13.96
N SER A 102 8.30 -9.75 14.74
CA SER A 102 8.23 -9.92 16.20
C SER A 102 7.42 -8.81 16.90
N LEU A 103 7.54 -7.57 16.42
CA LEU A 103 6.75 -6.44 16.92
C LEU A 103 5.27 -6.65 16.59
N LEU A 104 4.95 -6.96 15.34
CA LEU A 104 3.58 -7.13 14.89
C LEU A 104 2.88 -8.30 15.57
N GLN A 105 3.60 -9.33 16.03
CA GLN A 105 3.02 -10.41 16.84
C GLN A 105 2.37 -9.93 18.14
N ALA A 106 2.72 -8.73 18.64
CA ALA A 106 2.17 -8.21 19.87
C ALA A 106 0.64 -8.00 19.80
N PRO A 107 -0.11 -8.18 20.91
CA PRO A 107 -1.57 -8.12 20.90
C PRO A 107 -2.15 -6.78 20.43
N ALA A 108 -1.42 -5.69 20.62
CA ALA A 108 -1.84 -4.35 20.20
C ALA A 108 -2.11 -4.25 18.68
N PHE A 109 -1.50 -5.10 17.84
CA PHE A 109 -1.64 -5.05 16.37
C PHE A 109 -2.63 -6.09 15.81
N SER A 110 -3.47 -6.69 16.65
CA SER A 110 -4.44 -7.72 16.25
C SER A 110 -5.60 -7.22 15.38
N GLU A 111 -5.82 -5.90 15.28
CA GLU A 111 -6.94 -5.32 14.55
C GLU A 111 -6.52 -4.17 13.63
N LEU A 112 -5.46 -4.38 12.86
CA LEU A 112 -5.00 -3.38 11.90
C LEU A 112 -6.04 -3.16 10.79
N ASP A 113 -6.43 -1.90 10.61
CA ASP A 113 -7.13 -1.42 9.42
C ASP A 113 -6.14 -1.04 8.32
N THR A 114 -4.99 -0.49 8.73
CA THR A 114 -3.94 0.00 7.84
C THR A 114 -2.58 -0.58 8.22
N LEU A 115 -1.86 -1.07 7.20
CA LEU A 115 -0.46 -1.44 7.29
C LEU A 115 0.30 -0.75 6.16
N SER A 116 1.18 0.19 6.50
CA SER A 116 2.09 0.85 5.57
C SER A 116 3.53 0.49 5.87
N LEU A 117 4.19 -0.11 4.89
CA LEU A 117 5.58 -0.56 4.97
C LEU A 117 6.39 0.07 3.83
N ASP A 118 7.10 1.14 4.14
CA ASP A 118 7.96 1.83 3.16
C ASP A 118 9.15 0.95 2.77
N GLY A 119 9.81 1.34 1.68
CA GLY A 119 11.02 0.72 1.18
C GLY A 119 12.15 0.86 2.19
N ALA A 120 12.77 -0.26 2.56
CA ALA A 120 13.96 -0.20 3.40
C ALA A 120 15.19 -0.01 2.50
N PRO A 121 15.93 1.11 2.59
CA PRO A 121 17.02 1.35 1.66
C PRO A 121 18.13 0.30 1.84
N THR A 122 18.91 0.06 0.79
CA THR A 122 20.11 -0.77 0.83
C THR A 122 21.35 0.12 0.74
N ARG A 123 22.53 -0.42 1.11
CA ARG A 123 23.79 0.37 1.14
C ARG A 123 24.22 0.86 -0.25
N ASP A 124 23.82 0.14 -1.29
CA ASP A 124 24.07 0.42 -2.70
C ASP A 124 23.05 1.40 -3.32
N GLY A 125 22.16 2.00 -2.51
CA GLY A 125 21.19 3.00 -2.97
C GLY A 125 19.90 2.41 -3.55
N GLY A 126 19.74 1.09 -3.51
CA GLY A 126 18.49 0.41 -3.83
C GLY A 126 17.51 0.34 -2.65
N VAL A 127 16.50 -0.51 -2.81
CA VAL A 127 15.52 -0.82 -1.77
C VAL A 127 15.47 -2.34 -1.57
N GLN A 128 15.52 -2.75 -0.31
CA GLN A 128 15.50 -4.14 0.12
C GLN A 128 14.15 -4.73 -0.22
N ARG A 129 14.18 -5.79 -1.02
CA ARG A 129 12.97 -6.50 -1.41
C ARG A 129 12.46 -7.42 -0.31
N ARG A 130 11.16 -7.38 -0.11
CA ARG A 130 10.38 -8.28 0.73
C ARG A 130 9.91 -9.45 -0.13
N SER A 131 10.19 -10.67 0.30
CA SER A 131 9.78 -11.87 -0.45
C SER A 131 8.35 -12.30 -0.11
N GLY A 132 7.83 -13.29 -0.82
CA GLY A 132 6.62 -13.98 -0.42
C GLY A 132 6.71 -14.64 0.97
N ARG A 133 7.93 -14.91 1.49
CA ARG A 133 8.10 -15.41 2.86
C ARG A 133 7.73 -14.35 3.89
N PHE A 134 8.08 -13.10 3.65
CA PHE A 134 7.68 -11.98 4.51
C PHE A 134 6.14 -11.85 4.59
N LEU A 135 5.44 -11.96 3.45
CA LEU A 135 3.98 -11.99 3.44
C LEU A 135 3.41 -13.21 4.16
N ALA A 136 4.04 -14.38 4.01
CA ALA A 136 3.64 -15.58 4.75
C ALA A 136 3.78 -15.37 6.26
N ASP A 137 4.87 -14.76 6.73
CA ASP A 137 5.07 -14.47 8.15
C ASP A 137 4.02 -13.48 8.69
N LEU A 138 3.63 -12.46 7.90
CA LEU A 138 2.53 -11.56 8.25
C LEU A 138 1.17 -12.27 8.30
N ALA A 139 0.91 -13.17 7.37
CA ALA A 139 -0.32 -13.95 7.30
C ALA A 139 -0.41 -14.95 8.46
N GLU A 140 0.67 -15.69 8.74
CA GLU A 140 0.80 -16.63 9.87
C GLU A 140 0.63 -15.90 11.21
N ALA A 141 1.09 -14.65 11.32
CA ALA A 141 0.89 -13.82 12.50
C ALA A 141 -0.53 -13.23 12.62
N GLU A 142 -1.40 -13.40 11.60
CA GLU A 142 -2.71 -12.74 11.49
C GLU A 142 -2.60 -11.21 11.59
N ARG A 143 -1.64 -10.63 10.84
CA ARG A 143 -1.34 -9.18 10.87
C ARG A 143 -1.53 -8.47 9.54
N LEU A 144 -2.23 -9.10 8.60
CA LEU A 144 -2.69 -8.45 7.38
C LEU A 144 -3.84 -7.48 7.71
N PRO A 145 -3.86 -6.27 7.11
CA PRO A 145 -4.80 -5.21 7.47
C PRO A 145 -6.20 -5.43 6.88
N LYS A 146 -7.23 -4.85 7.50
CA LYS A 146 -8.62 -4.99 7.02
C LYS A 146 -8.94 -4.15 5.77
N HIS A 147 -8.34 -2.98 5.60
CA HIS A 147 -8.79 -1.99 4.60
C HIS A 147 -7.68 -1.45 3.72
N HIS A 148 -6.48 -1.24 4.27
CA HIS A 148 -5.42 -0.51 3.60
C HIS A 148 -4.09 -1.24 3.72
N LEU A 149 -3.58 -1.76 2.60
CA LEU A 149 -2.26 -2.36 2.53
C LEU A 149 -1.38 -1.53 1.63
N HIS A 150 -0.32 -0.94 2.17
CA HIS A 150 0.68 -0.22 1.40
C HIS A 150 2.03 -0.88 1.64
N ILE A 151 2.63 -1.41 0.59
CA ILE A 151 3.92 -2.10 0.67
C ILE A 151 4.80 -1.67 -0.49
N GLU A 152 6.01 -1.27 -0.14
CA GLU A 152 7.05 -0.96 -1.10
C GLU A 152 8.06 -2.11 -1.18
N ALA A 153 8.63 -2.32 -2.36
CA ALA A 153 9.61 -3.35 -2.65
C ALA A 153 9.14 -4.79 -2.36
N LEU A 154 7.87 -5.10 -2.61
CA LEU A 154 7.41 -6.50 -2.58
C LEU A 154 7.90 -7.25 -3.84
N ALA A 155 8.43 -8.45 -3.66
CA ALA A 155 8.67 -9.37 -4.77
C ALA A 155 7.37 -10.17 -5.02
N VAL A 156 6.76 -10.03 -6.19
CA VAL A 156 5.63 -10.86 -6.63
C VAL A 156 6.16 -12.22 -7.10
N ASP A 157 6.69 -12.99 -6.16
CA ASP A 157 7.08 -14.38 -6.38
C ASP A 157 5.86 -15.33 -6.26
N MET A 158 6.05 -16.61 -6.57
CA MET A 158 4.96 -17.58 -6.52
C MET A 158 4.39 -17.78 -5.10
N LEU A 159 5.19 -17.55 -4.06
CA LEU A 159 4.73 -17.66 -2.69
C LEU A 159 3.86 -16.46 -2.33
N ALA A 160 4.28 -15.24 -2.67
CA ALA A 160 3.51 -14.02 -2.50
C ALA A 160 2.14 -14.13 -3.17
N ILE A 161 2.11 -14.59 -4.43
CA ILE A 161 0.86 -14.81 -5.19
C ILE A 161 -0.06 -15.79 -4.46
N ARG A 162 0.50 -16.91 -3.96
CA ARG A 162 -0.27 -17.93 -3.26
C ARG A 162 -0.87 -17.39 -1.96
N ILE A 163 -0.08 -16.65 -1.17
CA ILE A 163 -0.55 -16.05 0.09
C ILE A 163 -1.63 -15.01 -0.19
N LEU A 164 -1.41 -14.09 -1.13
CA LEU A 164 -2.38 -13.04 -1.47
C LEU A 164 -3.70 -13.63 -1.99
N ARG A 165 -3.65 -14.66 -2.83
CA ARG A 165 -4.88 -15.33 -3.32
C ARG A 165 -5.64 -16.09 -2.25
N ALA A 166 -4.94 -16.65 -1.26
CA ALA A 166 -5.58 -17.36 -0.15
C ALA A 166 -6.10 -16.41 0.93
N TRP A 167 -5.69 -15.14 0.89
CA TRP A 167 -6.10 -14.15 1.86
C TRP A 167 -7.48 -13.57 1.51
N GLU A 168 -8.50 -13.97 2.26
CA GLU A 168 -9.88 -13.51 2.07
C GLU A 168 -10.01 -11.97 2.14
N GLY A 169 -9.20 -11.32 2.98
CA GLY A 169 -9.18 -9.87 3.12
C GLY A 169 -8.71 -9.12 1.88
N LEU A 170 -8.07 -9.78 0.91
CA LEU A 170 -7.68 -9.15 -0.36
C LEU A 170 -8.88 -8.55 -1.11
N GLY A 171 -10.04 -9.20 -1.05
CA GLY A 171 -11.27 -8.69 -1.67
C GLY A 171 -11.90 -7.52 -0.90
N ALA A 172 -11.60 -7.39 0.39
CA ALA A 172 -12.13 -6.34 1.26
C ALA A 172 -11.26 -5.07 1.32
N LEU A 173 -10.07 -5.09 0.69
CA LEU A 173 -9.22 -3.92 0.61
C LEU A 173 -9.93 -2.78 -0.12
N LEU A 174 -9.89 -1.60 0.50
CA LEU A 174 -10.37 -0.35 -0.08
C LEU A 174 -9.25 0.39 -0.81
N SER A 175 -8.01 0.22 -0.35
CA SER A 175 -6.84 0.83 -0.95
C SER A 175 -5.65 -0.13 -0.99
N TRP A 176 -4.96 -0.18 -2.12
CA TRP A 176 -3.73 -0.95 -2.23
C TRP A 176 -2.64 -0.13 -2.92
N ARG A 177 -1.46 -0.04 -2.28
CA ARG A 177 -0.24 0.52 -2.88
C ARG A 177 0.85 -0.53 -2.98
N LEU A 178 1.38 -0.69 -4.18
CA LEU A 178 2.49 -1.55 -4.55
C LEU A 178 3.54 -0.69 -5.25
N ARG A 179 4.53 -0.21 -4.49
CA ARG A 179 5.63 0.58 -5.06
C ARG A 179 6.88 -0.27 -5.21
N GLN A 180 7.71 0.01 -6.20
CA GLN A 180 8.99 -0.68 -6.40
C GLN A 180 8.89 -2.22 -6.42
N THR A 181 7.77 -2.73 -6.91
CA THR A 181 7.42 -4.15 -6.85
C THR A 181 7.87 -4.85 -8.13
N GLU A 182 8.52 -6.00 -7.99
CA GLU A 182 9.03 -6.79 -9.13
C GLU A 182 8.25 -8.11 -9.26
N GLY A 183 7.64 -8.33 -10.42
CA GLY A 183 6.85 -9.51 -10.75
C GLY A 183 7.00 -9.98 -12.19
N GLY A 184 7.38 -9.10 -13.11
CA GLY A 184 7.49 -9.36 -14.55
C GLY A 184 6.24 -10.05 -15.09
N ARG A 185 6.41 -11.16 -15.82
CA ARG A 185 5.30 -11.95 -16.36
C ARG A 185 4.33 -12.51 -15.30
N ARG A 186 4.70 -12.50 -14.01
CA ARG A 186 3.83 -12.99 -12.94
C ARG A 186 2.75 -11.99 -12.56
N TRP A 187 2.91 -10.70 -12.90
CA TRP A 187 1.86 -9.71 -12.73
C TRP A 187 0.56 -10.14 -13.39
N GLY A 188 0.61 -10.61 -14.64
CA GLY A 188 -0.58 -11.09 -15.35
C GLY A 188 -1.27 -12.25 -14.64
N ARG A 189 -0.48 -13.21 -14.13
CA ARG A 189 -1.02 -14.32 -13.33
C ARG A 189 -1.66 -13.82 -12.04
N PHE A 190 -1.02 -12.87 -11.38
CA PHE A 190 -1.49 -12.37 -10.11
C PHE A 190 -2.77 -11.52 -10.26
N LEU A 191 -2.70 -10.47 -11.07
CA LEU A 191 -3.75 -9.46 -11.21
C LEU A 191 -4.99 -10.02 -11.91
N GLY A 192 -4.85 -10.89 -12.92
CA GLY A 192 -6.01 -11.53 -13.56
C GLY A 192 -6.80 -12.51 -12.68
N THR A 193 -6.45 -12.60 -11.39
CA THR A 193 -7.13 -13.45 -10.41
C THR A 193 -7.56 -12.71 -9.15
N LEU A 194 -7.68 -11.38 -9.23
CA LEU A 194 -8.27 -10.60 -8.14
C LEU A 194 -9.71 -11.08 -7.87
N PRO A 195 -10.14 -11.14 -6.59
CA PRO A 195 -11.48 -11.61 -6.25
C PRO A 195 -12.56 -10.78 -6.94
N VAL A 196 -13.64 -11.41 -7.41
CA VAL A 196 -14.77 -10.68 -8.03
C VAL A 196 -15.47 -9.75 -7.03
N SER A 197 -15.36 -10.03 -5.72
CA SER A 197 -15.90 -9.22 -4.62
C SER A 197 -15.05 -7.99 -4.28
N ASN A 198 -14.04 -7.66 -5.09
CA ASN A 198 -13.07 -6.60 -4.82
C ASN A 198 -13.73 -5.24 -4.53
N GLN A 199 -13.28 -4.58 -3.46
CA GLN A 199 -13.78 -3.29 -2.98
C GLN A 199 -12.80 -2.12 -3.20
N LEU A 200 -11.75 -2.30 -4.03
CA LEU A 200 -10.72 -1.29 -4.23
C LEU A 200 -11.33 -0.03 -4.84
N GLY A 201 -11.23 1.06 -4.09
CA GLY A 201 -11.45 2.42 -4.58
C GLY A 201 -10.17 3.06 -5.12
N PHE A 202 -9.02 2.60 -4.63
CA PHE A 202 -7.72 3.09 -5.05
C PHE A 202 -6.68 1.98 -5.19
N LEU A 203 -5.98 2.02 -6.32
CA LEU A 203 -4.86 1.15 -6.64
C LEU A 203 -3.69 1.98 -7.14
N GLU A 204 -2.55 1.82 -6.49
CA GLU A 204 -1.26 2.34 -6.96
C GLU A 204 -0.34 1.17 -7.24
N ILE A 205 0.18 1.13 -8.46
CA ILE A 205 1.33 0.33 -8.83
C ILE A 205 2.33 1.31 -9.41
N SER A 206 3.50 1.49 -8.80
CA SER A 206 4.44 2.51 -9.25
C SER A 206 5.89 2.08 -9.15
N HIS A 207 6.74 2.57 -10.05
CA HIS A 207 8.15 2.19 -10.17
C HIS A 207 8.34 0.67 -10.22
N SER A 208 7.47 -0.03 -10.95
CA SER A 208 7.31 -1.49 -10.90
C SER A 208 7.29 -2.06 -12.32
N ASP A 209 7.65 -3.33 -12.51
CA ASP A 209 7.73 -3.94 -13.85
C ASP A 209 6.40 -4.52 -14.36
N LEU A 210 5.30 -3.75 -14.24
CA LEU A 210 3.94 -4.18 -14.61
C LEU A 210 3.82 -4.47 -16.11
N GLY A 211 4.18 -3.49 -16.94
CA GLY A 211 4.06 -3.49 -18.40
C GLY A 211 2.62 -3.64 -18.92
N ASP A 212 2.48 -3.58 -20.25
CA ASP A 212 1.18 -3.70 -20.93
C ASP A 212 0.47 -5.04 -20.61
N ALA A 213 1.21 -6.14 -20.50
CA ALA A 213 0.62 -7.45 -20.20
C ALA A 213 0.09 -7.55 -18.75
N GLY A 214 0.76 -6.92 -17.79
CA GLY A 214 0.29 -6.84 -16.40
C GLY A 214 -0.94 -5.95 -16.30
N LEU A 215 -0.93 -4.81 -17.00
CA LEU A 215 -2.09 -3.91 -17.10
C LEU A 215 -3.29 -4.61 -17.75
N ALA A 216 -3.12 -5.32 -18.86
CA ALA A 216 -4.20 -6.07 -19.50
C ALA A 216 -4.92 -7.00 -18.52
N ALA A 217 -4.17 -7.79 -17.75
CA ALA A 217 -4.72 -8.70 -16.75
C ALA A 217 -5.42 -7.97 -15.58
N LEU A 218 -4.94 -6.78 -15.20
CA LEU A 218 -5.63 -5.94 -14.23
C LEU A 218 -6.98 -5.49 -14.77
N LEU A 219 -7.04 -5.04 -16.02
CA LEU A 219 -8.26 -4.52 -16.65
C LEU A 219 -9.30 -5.62 -16.97
N GLU A 220 -8.86 -6.88 -17.10
CA GLU A 220 -9.74 -8.05 -17.16
C GLU A 220 -10.44 -8.35 -15.83
N SER A 221 -9.91 -7.83 -14.71
CA SER A 221 -10.51 -8.05 -13.39
C SER A 221 -11.70 -7.13 -13.13
N SER A 222 -12.65 -7.61 -12.32
CA SER A 222 -13.77 -6.78 -11.89
C SER A 222 -13.29 -5.78 -10.83
N LEU A 223 -13.26 -4.51 -11.21
CA LEU A 223 -12.89 -3.37 -10.35
C LEU A 223 -14.06 -2.37 -10.31
N PRO A 224 -15.21 -2.75 -9.72
CA PRO A 224 -16.46 -2.00 -9.83
C PRO A 224 -16.41 -0.65 -9.11
N ASN A 225 -15.60 -0.54 -8.07
CA ASN A 225 -15.50 0.63 -7.21
C ASN A 225 -14.23 1.46 -7.46
N LEU A 226 -13.38 1.09 -8.42
CA LEU A 226 -12.11 1.76 -8.62
C LEU A 226 -12.35 3.15 -9.20
N GLU A 227 -11.97 4.17 -8.43
CA GLU A 227 -12.10 5.58 -8.81
C GLU A 227 -10.74 6.21 -9.09
N ARG A 228 -9.66 5.63 -8.58
CA ARG A 228 -8.31 6.21 -8.67
C ARG A 228 -7.27 5.16 -8.96
N LEU A 229 -6.53 5.37 -10.04
CA LEU A 229 -5.51 4.45 -10.53
C LEU A 229 -4.20 5.21 -10.74
N VAL A 230 -3.13 4.77 -10.08
CA VAL A 230 -1.79 5.34 -10.23
C VAL A 230 -0.88 4.26 -10.80
N LEU A 231 -0.30 4.53 -11.96
CA LEU A 231 0.52 3.63 -12.77
C LEU A 231 1.84 4.32 -13.14
N GLN A 232 2.46 5.06 -12.21
CA GLN A 232 3.67 5.83 -12.47
C GLN A 232 4.87 4.91 -12.75
N ASP A 233 5.57 5.14 -13.87
CA ASP A 233 6.83 4.46 -14.22
C ASP A 233 6.70 2.93 -14.09
N VAL A 234 5.75 2.37 -14.85
CA VAL A 234 5.48 0.92 -14.83
C VAL A 234 5.65 0.24 -16.19
N GLY A 235 6.24 0.94 -17.16
CA GLY A 235 6.54 0.42 -18.48
C GLY A 235 5.32 0.20 -19.37
N ILE A 236 4.26 1.00 -19.19
CA ILE A 236 3.11 1.02 -20.10
C ILE A 236 3.49 1.79 -21.36
N THR A 237 2.98 1.31 -22.50
CA THR A 237 3.09 1.96 -23.80
C THR A 237 1.71 2.34 -24.35
N ASP A 238 1.68 2.91 -25.55
CA ASP A 238 0.43 3.16 -26.28
C ASP A 238 -0.46 1.90 -26.42
N VAL A 239 0.13 0.70 -26.41
CA VAL A 239 -0.63 -0.56 -26.44
C VAL A 239 -1.45 -0.73 -25.15
N GLY A 240 -0.80 -0.61 -23.99
CA GLY A 240 -1.49 -0.71 -22.70
C GLY A 240 -2.46 0.46 -22.47
N ALA A 241 -2.11 1.66 -22.91
CA ALA A 241 -3.03 2.80 -22.86
C ALA A 241 -4.25 2.63 -23.77
N GLY A 242 -4.10 1.98 -24.94
CA GLY A 242 -5.23 1.58 -25.78
C GLY A 242 -6.19 0.61 -25.07
N GLN A 243 -5.65 -0.28 -24.22
CA GLN A 243 -6.46 -1.16 -23.38
C GLN A 243 -7.19 -0.36 -22.29
N LEU A 244 -6.53 0.62 -21.65
CA LEU A 244 -7.17 1.53 -20.70
C LEU A 244 -8.32 2.31 -21.36
N LEU A 245 -8.12 2.83 -22.56
CA LEU A 245 -9.16 3.54 -23.33
C LEU A 245 -10.37 2.65 -23.67
N SER A 246 -10.14 1.35 -23.83
CA SER A 246 -11.20 0.37 -24.11
C SER A 246 -11.84 -0.21 -22.84
N TRP A 247 -11.29 0.11 -21.66
CA TRP A 247 -11.76 -0.43 -20.40
C TRP A 247 -12.98 0.33 -19.89
N GLU A 248 -14.09 -0.37 -19.70
CA GLU A 248 -15.35 0.23 -19.22
C GLU A 248 -15.20 0.96 -17.89
N GLY A 249 -14.25 0.55 -17.05
CA GLY A 249 -13.97 1.22 -15.78
C GLY A 249 -13.34 2.60 -15.92
N LEU A 250 -12.79 2.97 -17.09
CA LEU A 250 -12.20 4.28 -17.31
C LEU A 250 -13.21 5.41 -17.09
N ALA A 251 -14.48 5.19 -17.46
CA ALA A 251 -15.57 6.14 -17.26
C ALA A 251 -15.92 6.38 -15.78
N ARG A 252 -15.47 5.50 -14.87
CA ARG A 252 -15.64 5.64 -13.41
C ARG A 252 -14.42 6.28 -12.74
N LEU A 253 -13.26 6.29 -13.41
CA LEU A 253 -12.07 6.90 -12.84
C LEU A 253 -12.26 8.40 -12.71
N GLN A 254 -12.00 8.89 -11.51
CA GLN A 254 -11.84 10.31 -11.20
C GLN A 254 -10.38 10.75 -11.32
N TRP A 255 -9.45 9.80 -11.22
CA TRP A 255 -8.02 10.05 -11.29
C TRP A 255 -7.26 8.93 -11.97
N LEU A 256 -6.41 9.29 -12.93
CA LEU A 256 -5.44 8.40 -13.55
C LEU A 256 -4.07 9.09 -13.58
N ASP A 257 -3.06 8.44 -13.04
CA ASP A 257 -1.68 8.86 -13.19
C ASP A 257 -0.91 7.82 -14.01
N VAL A 258 -0.38 8.25 -15.15
CA VAL A 258 0.46 7.45 -16.05
C VAL A 258 1.82 8.12 -16.29
N SER A 259 2.24 9.00 -15.37
CA SER A 259 3.56 9.65 -15.40
C SER A 259 4.71 8.64 -15.53
N GLY A 260 5.79 9.05 -16.19
CA GLY A 260 6.96 8.17 -16.38
C GLY A 260 6.75 6.96 -17.30
N ASN A 261 5.63 6.86 -18.02
CA ASN A 261 5.42 5.84 -19.05
C ASN A 261 5.72 6.37 -20.47
N ALA A 262 5.86 5.47 -21.43
CA ALA A 262 6.21 5.80 -22.81
C ALA A 262 4.94 5.95 -23.67
N LEU A 263 4.19 7.02 -23.44
CA LEU A 263 2.96 7.35 -24.18
C LEU A 263 3.21 8.44 -25.22
N SER A 264 2.62 8.30 -26.40
CA SER A 264 2.61 9.36 -27.40
C SER A 264 1.64 10.48 -27.04
N ASP A 265 1.85 11.66 -27.64
CA ASP A 265 0.97 12.83 -27.45
C ASP A 265 -0.48 12.53 -27.86
N ASP A 266 -0.69 11.71 -28.90
CA ASP A 266 -2.02 11.30 -29.36
C ASP A 266 -2.75 10.46 -28.31
N THR A 267 -2.05 9.48 -27.72
CA THR A 267 -2.59 8.66 -26.63
C THR A 267 -2.91 9.52 -25.40
N VAL A 268 -2.01 10.44 -25.04
CA VAL A 268 -2.22 11.37 -23.93
C VAL A 268 -3.44 12.26 -24.19
N ALA A 269 -3.61 12.76 -25.41
CA ALA A 269 -4.79 13.54 -25.80
C ALA A 269 -6.08 12.71 -25.65
N ALA A 270 -6.10 11.47 -26.14
CA ALA A 270 -7.26 10.58 -26.03
C ALA A 270 -7.63 10.28 -24.57
N LEU A 271 -6.65 10.04 -23.69
CA LEU A 271 -6.90 9.87 -22.26
C LEU A 271 -7.42 11.17 -21.62
N ARG A 272 -6.90 12.32 -22.05
CA ARG A 272 -7.31 13.64 -21.53
C ARG A 272 -8.73 13.99 -21.94
N ASP A 273 -9.16 13.61 -23.14
CA ASP A 273 -10.53 13.79 -23.59
C ASP A 273 -11.55 13.04 -22.71
N HIS A 274 -11.14 11.92 -22.10
CA HIS A 274 -11.97 11.16 -21.16
C HIS A 274 -11.93 11.70 -19.73
N LEU A 275 -10.75 12.10 -19.23
CA LEU A 275 -10.53 12.37 -17.80
C LEU A 275 -10.37 13.85 -17.45
N GLY A 276 -10.07 14.73 -18.41
CA GLY A 276 -9.81 16.14 -18.19
C GLY A 276 -8.69 16.37 -17.14
N GLU A 277 -9.03 17.12 -16.10
CA GLU A 277 -8.14 17.45 -14.96
C GLU A 277 -7.77 16.23 -14.09
N GLY A 278 -8.50 15.10 -14.24
CA GLY A 278 -8.21 13.86 -13.52
C GLY A 278 -7.00 13.09 -14.07
N LEU A 279 -6.40 13.53 -15.17
CA LEU A 279 -5.26 12.86 -15.80
C LEU A 279 -3.91 13.50 -15.40
N ARG A 280 -2.94 12.67 -15.00
CA ARG A 280 -1.52 13.03 -14.84
C ARG A 280 -0.61 12.23 -15.75
N VAL A 281 0.35 12.91 -16.38
CA VAL A 281 1.22 12.33 -17.44
C VAL A 281 2.70 12.75 -17.37
N ALA A 282 3.09 13.61 -16.42
CA ALA A 282 4.46 14.16 -16.34
C ALA A 282 5.30 13.43 -15.30
#